data_AF-V4TLG0-F1
#
_entry.id   AF-V4TLG0-F1
#
_cell.length_a   1.000
_cell.length_b   1.000
_cell.length_c   1.000
_cell.angle_alpha   90.00
_cell.angle_beta   90.00
_cell.angle_gamma   90.00
#
_symmetry.space_group_name_H-M   'P 1'
#
loop_
_entity.id
_entity.type
_entity.pdbx_description
1 polymer ?
#
loop_
_entity_poly.entity_id
_entity_poly.type
_entity_poly.pdbx_seq_one_letter_code
_entity_poly.pdbx_strand_id
1 'polypeptide(L)'
;MYVRTVPPTDLNRNTEWFTYPGVWTTYLSILFISWLLVLSLFNCSSGMAWTLVHLSHFFVTYHFFHWKKGTPFADDQGIYNGLTWWEQIDNGKQLTRNRKFLTVVPVVL
;
A
#
# COMPACT_ATOMS: atom_id res chain seq x y z
N MET A 1 13.31 -39.22 2.09
CA MET A 1 13.79 -38.17 1.16
C MET A 1 12.75 -37.06 1.13
N TYR A 2 13.07 -35.85 1.59
CA TYR A 2 12.16 -34.72 1.41
C TYR A 2 12.54 -34.00 0.11
N VAL A 3 11.60 -33.94 -0.84
CA VAL A 3 11.79 -33.18 -2.09
C VAL A 3 11.76 -31.70 -1.74
N ARG A 4 12.84 -30.99 -2.05
CA ARG A 4 12.88 -29.52 -1.98
C ARG A 4 12.12 -28.99 -3.19
N THR A 5 10.90 -28.52 -2.99
CA THR A 5 10.14 -27.86 -4.05
C THR A 5 10.66 -26.45 -4.24
N VAL A 6 10.80 -26.01 -5.49
CA VAL A 6 11.08 -24.61 -5.82
C VAL A 6 9.82 -23.81 -5.47
N PRO A 7 9.95 -22.65 -4.80
CA PRO A 7 8.80 -21.79 -4.55
C PRO A 7 8.13 -21.42 -5.88
N PRO A 8 6.79 -21.44 -5.97
CA PRO A 8 6.11 -20.97 -7.16
C PRO A 8 6.49 -19.51 -7.43
N THR A 9 6.61 -19.15 -8.70
CA THR A 9 6.85 -17.77 -9.11
C THR A 9 5.74 -16.87 -8.58
N ASP A 10 6.10 -15.73 -7.98
CA ASP A 10 5.11 -14.74 -7.59
C ASP A 10 4.53 -14.10 -8.87
N LEU A 11 3.26 -14.39 -9.13
CA LEU A 11 2.53 -13.85 -10.28
C LEU A 11 1.89 -12.49 -9.94
N ASN A 12 1.90 -12.08 -8.67
CA ASN A 12 1.21 -10.87 -8.23
C ASN A 12 2.04 -9.60 -8.45
N ARG A 13 2.15 -9.20 -9.72
CA ARG A 13 2.82 -7.96 -10.12
C ARG A 13 2.15 -6.70 -9.57
N ASN A 14 0.89 -6.79 -9.14
CA ASN A 14 0.12 -5.64 -8.67
C ASN A 14 0.57 -5.14 -7.30
N THR A 15 1.07 -6.03 -6.44
CA THR A 15 1.53 -5.67 -5.09
C THR A 15 2.99 -6.02 -4.83
N GLU A 16 3.68 -6.67 -5.77
CA GLU A 16 5.10 -7.07 -5.61
C GLU A 16 6.02 -5.88 -5.28
N TRP A 17 5.68 -4.69 -5.77
CA TRP A 17 6.52 -3.50 -5.60
C TRP A 17 6.71 -3.11 -4.14
N PHE A 18 5.81 -3.53 -3.23
CA PHE A 18 5.99 -3.37 -1.78
C PHE A 18 7.18 -4.14 -1.19
N THR A 19 7.76 -5.07 -1.96
CA THR A 19 8.94 -5.83 -1.55
C THR A 19 10.25 -5.12 -1.86
N TYR A 20 10.24 -4.08 -2.70
CA TYR A 20 11.46 -3.38 -3.09
C TYR A 20 12.05 -2.53 -1.97
N PRO A 21 13.39 -2.47 -1.88
CA PRO A 21 14.06 -1.61 -0.91
C PRO A 21 13.72 -0.15 -1.17
N GLY A 22 13.39 0.60 -0.10
CA GLY A 22 13.12 2.03 -0.17
C GLY A 22 11.66 2.44 -0.39
N VAL A 23 10.74 1.48 -0.58
CA VAL A 23 9.31 1.77 -0.76
C VAL A 23 8.72 2.50 0.46
N TRP A 24 9.07 2.08 1.67
CA TRP A 24 8.57 2.72 2.89
C TRP A 24 9.09 4.15 3.03
N THR A 25 10.37 4.38 2.71
CA THR A 25 10.95 5.73 2.70
C THR A 25 10.24 6.60 1.69
N THR A 26 10.03 6.10 0.47
CA THR A 26 9.32 6.81 -0.60
C THR A 26 7.89 7.15 -0.17
N TYR A 27 7.20 6.21 0.47
CA TYR A 27 5.85 6.42 1.01
C TYR A 27 5.81 7.55 2.03
N LEU A 28 6.72 7.55 3.02
CA LEU A 28 6.82 8.61 4.03
C LEU A 28 7.20 9.95 3.40
N SER A 29 8.08 9.96 2.39
CA SER A 29 8.43 11.16 1.64
C SER A 29 7.23 11.73 0.90
N ILE A 30 6.38 10.90 0.28
CA ILE A 30 5.14 11.34 -0.38
C ILE A 30 4.20 12.01 0.62
N LEU A 31 4.01 11.43 1.82
CA LEU A 31 3.19 12.04 2.87
C LEU A 31 3.74 13.40 3.30
N PHE A 32 5.05 13.48 3.54
CA PHE A 32 5.69 14.71 3.96
C PHE A 32 5.63 15.81 2.90
N ILE A 33 5.89 15.47 1.63
CA ILE A 33 5.77 16.40 0.51
C ILE A 33 4.32 16.84 0.33
N SER A 34 3.35 15.93 0.48
CA SER A 34 1.92 16.29 0.42
C SER A 34 1.56 17.30 1.50
N TRP A 35 2.08 17.12 2.71
CA TRP A 35 1.91 18.09 3.80
C TRP A 35 2.54 19.45 3.46
N LEU A 36 3.76 19.49 2.92
CA LEU A 36 4.39 20.73 2.47
C LEU A 36 3.58 21.43 1.38
N LEU A 37 3.04 20.66 0.41
CA LEU A 37 2.20 21.20 -0.65
C LEU A 37 0.91 21.80 -0.10
N VAL A 38 0.23 21.08 0.80
CA VAL A 38 -1.01 21.59 1.43
C VAL A 38 -0.72 22.86 2.23
N LEU A 39 0.34 22.86 3.04
CA LEU A 39 0.76 24.04 3.80
C LEU A 39 1.04 25.24 2.89
N SER A 40 1.76 25.01 1.78
CA SER A 40 2.18 26.07 0.86
C SER A 40 1.03 26.61 0.00
N LEU A 41 0.10 25.75 -0.44
CA LEU A 41 -0.96 26.12 -1.37
C LEU A 41 -2.20 26.69 -0.68
N PHE A 42 -2.54 26.20 0.50
CA PHE A 42 -3.76 26.60 1.22
C PHE A 42 -3.51 27.63 2.32
N ASN A 43 -2.24 27.94 2.63
CA ASN A 43 -1.84 28.87 3.67
C ASN A 43 -2.56 28.61 5.02
N CYS A 44 -2.73 27.34 5.37
CA CYS A 44 -3.42 26.92 6.58
C CYS A 44 -2.44 26.65 7.73
N SER A 45 -2.94 26.39 8.93
CA SER A 45 -2.08 25.96 10.04
C SER A 45 -1.49 24.56 9.77
N SER A 46 -0.36 24.27 10.40
CA SER A 46 0.30 22.95 10.35
C SER A 46 -0.65 21.80 10.73
N GLY A 47 -1.48 21.99 11.76
CA GLY A 47 -2.46 21.00 12.19
C GLY A 47 -3.54 20.74 11.14
N MET A 48 -4.07 21.80 10.51
CA MET A 48 -5.04 21.66 9.43
C MET A 48 -4.45 20.93 8.22
N ALA A 49 -3.18 21.23 7.88
CA ALA A 49 -2.50 20.54 6.78
C ALA A 49 -2.39 19.03 7.04
N TRP A 50 -2.06 18.62 8.27
CA TRP A 50 -2.06 17.20 8.64
C TRP A 50 -3.45 16.58 8.56
N THR A 51 -4.49 17.26 9.04
CA THR A 51 -5.89 16.77 8.90
C THR A 51 -6.26 16.53 7.44
N LEU A 52 -5.92 17.44 6.53
CA LEU A 52 -6.22 17.29 5.10
C LEU A 52 -5.43 16.14 4.47
N VAL A 53 -4.14 15.98 4.82
CA VAL A 53 -3.32 14.87 4.35
C VAL A 53 -3.86 13.54 4.88
N HIS A 54 -4.26 13.44 6.15
CA HIS A 54 -4.85 12.24 6.73
C HIS A 54 -6.16 11.88 6.01
N LEU A 55 -7.10 12.81 5.84
CA LEU A 55 -8.36 12.52 5.15
C LEU A 55 -8.15 12.09 3.69
N SER A 56 -7.22 12.74 2.99
CA SER A 56 -6.87 12.38 1.61
C SER A 56 -6.21 11.00 1.54
N HIS A 57 -5.30 10.72 2.48
CA HIS A 57 -4.63 9.43 2.62
C HIS A 57 -5.63 8.32 2.91
N PHE A 58 -6.58 8.53 3.83
CA PHE A 58 -7.66 7.59 4.11
C PHE A 58 -8.46 7.27 2.85
N PHE A 59 -8.92 8.28 2.12
CA PHE A 59 -9.71 8.07 0.91
C PHE A 59 -8.96 7.25 -0.15
N VAL A 60 -7.71 7.63 -0.43
CA VAL A 60 -6.86 6.95 -1.42
C VAL A 60 -6.56 5.52 -0.98
N THR A 61 -6.07 5.32 0.24
CA THR A 61 -5.68 3.99 0.72
C THR A 61 -6.88 3.07 0.89
N TYR A 62 -8.03 3.56 1.34
CA TYR A 62 -9.25 2.77 1.40
C TYR A 62 -9.69 2.33 0.00
N HIS A 63 -9.72 3.26 -0.97
CA HIS A 63 -10.10 2.93 -2.34
C HIS A 63 -9.19 1.84 -2.93
N PHE A 64 -7.87 2.01 -2.85
CA PHE A 64 -6.95 1.05 -3.45
C PHE A 64 -6.85 -0.26 -2.65
N PHE A 65 -6.64 -0.20 -1.34
CA PHE A 65 -6.39 -1.41 -0.55
C PHE A 65 -7.65 -2.20 -0.25
N HIS A 66 -8.78 -1.55 0.01
CA HIS A 66 -9.97 -2.23 0.54
C HIS A 66 -11.14 -2.29 -0.44
N TRP A 67 -11.18 -1.42 -1.46
CA TRP A 67 -12.27 -1.43 -2.45
C TRP A 67 -11.87 -2.07 -3.79
N LYS A 68 -10.70 -1.70 -4.34
CA LYS A 68 -10.25 -2.18 -5.65
C LYS A 68 -9.86 -3.66 -5.57
N LYS A 69 -10.37 -4.43 -6.54
CA LYS A 69 -10.12 -5.87 -6.70
C LYS A 69 -9.46 -6.19 -8.03
N GLY A 70 -8.82 -7.35 -8.09
CA GLY A 70 -8.16 -7.87 -9.30
C GLY A 70 -6.81 -7.22 -9.59
N THR A 71 -6.26 -7.60 -10.74
CA THR A 71 -5.06 -6.98 -11.31
C THR A 71 -5.29 -6.68 -12.79
N PRO A 72 -4.50 -5.77 -13.39
CA PRO A 72 -4.53 -5.54 -14.83
C PRO A 72 -3.67 -6.55 -15.63
N PHE A 73 -3.09 -7.58 -15.00
CA PHE A 73 -2.09 -8.46 -15.62
C PHE A 73 -2.70 -9.80 -16.03
N ALA A 74 -2.67 -10.11 -17.33
CA ALA A 74 -3.21 -11.37 -17.85
C ALA A 74 -2.44 -12.62 -17.41
N ASP A 75 -1.16 -12.46 -17.02
CA ASP A 75 -0.27 -13.56 -16.60
C ASP A 75 -0.75 -14.27 -15.33
N ASP A 76 -1.60 -13.62 -14.53
CA ASP A 76 -2.17 -14.19 -13.30
C ASP A 76 -3.36 -15.13 -13.56
N GLN A 77 -3.84 -15.24 -14.81
CA GLN A 77 -4.99 -16.08 -15.20
C GLN A 77 -6.27 -15.83 -14.38
N GLY A 78 -6.43 -14.62 -13.84
CA GLY A 78 -7.58 -14.19 -13.06
C GLY A 78 -7.60 -14.67 -11.62
N ILE A 79 -6.53 -15.29 -11.09
CA ILE A 79 -6.51 -15.84 -9.72
C ILE A 79 -6.74 -14.76 -8.65
N TYR A 80 -6.46 -13.49 -8.96
CA TYR A 80 -6.62 -12.36 -8.04
C TYR A 80 -7.91 -11.55 -8.24
N ASN A 81 -8.76 -11.88 -9.23
CA ASN A 81 -9.95 -11.10 -9.59
C ASN A 81 -10.94 -10.89 -8.43
N GLY A 82 -11.02 -11.88 -7.52
CA GLY A 82 -11.89 -11.81 -6.33
C GLY A 82 -11.28 -11.07 -5.13
N LEU A 83 -9.98 -10.81 -5.16
CA LEU A 83 -9.20 -10.29 -4.03
C LEU A 83 -8.96 -8.79 -4.15
N THR A 84 -9.13 -8.10 -3.02
CA THR A 84 -8.69 -6.72 -2.85
C THR A 84 -7.17 -6.61 -2.88
N TRP A 85 -6.63 -5.42 -3.13
CA TRP A 85 -5.18 -5.22 -3.06
C TRP A 85 -4.63 -5.52 -1.66
N TRP A 86 -5.39 -5.23 -0.60
CA TRP A 86 -5.00 -5.62 0.74
C TRP A 86 -4.86 -7.13 0.89
N GLU A 87 -5.79 -7.93 0.35
CA GLU A 87 -5.73 -9.39 0.40
C GLU A 87 -4.58 -9.95 -0.46
N GLN A 88 -4.23 -9.25 -1.54
CA GLN A 88 -3.13 -9.57 -2.44
C GLN A 88 -1.74 -9.34 -1.79
N ILE A 89 -1.56 -8.30 -0.98
CA ILE A 89 -0.26 -7.98 -0.33
C ILE A 89 0.25 -9.15 0.49
N ASP A 90 1.53 -9.49 0.27
CA ASP A 90 2.25 -10.59 0.92
C ASP A 90 1.47 -11.92 0.90
N ASN A 91 0.75 -12.19 -0.19
CA ASN A 91 -0.06 -13.39 -0.38
C ASN A 91 -1.09 -13.62 0.74
N GLY A 92 -1.72 -12.56 1.25
CA GLY A 92 -2.72 -12.66 2.31
C GLY A 92 -2.15 -12.91 3.70
N LYS A 93 -0.82 -13.07 3.85
CA LYS A 93 -0.21 -13.41 5.14
C LYS A 93 -0.34 -12.27 6.12
N GLN A 94 -0.95 -12.53 7.27
CA GLN A 94 -1.15 -11.52 8.30
C GLN A 94 0.14 -11.17 9.05
N LEU A 95 0.18 -9.97 9.64
CA LEU A 95 1.26 -9.49 10.52
C LEU A 95 2.68 -9.50 9.91
N THR A 96 2.76 -9.50 8.58
CA THR A 96 4.01 -9.26 7.86
C THR A 96 4.52 -7.84 8.12
N ARG A 97 5.79 -7.60 7.76
CA ARG A 97 6.41 -6.29 7.93
C ARG A 97 5.63 -5.19 7.19
N ASN A 98 5.25 -5.46 5.94
CA ASN A 98 4.54 -4.49 5.10
C ASN A 98 3.14 -4.23 5.64
N ARG A 99 2.38 -5.26 6.04
CA ARG A 99 1.05 -5.06 6.63
C ARG A 99 1.12 -4.28 7.93
N LYS A 100 2.08 -4.58 8.81
CA LYS A 100 2.27 -3.79 10.04
C LYS A 100 2.56 -2.33 9.73
N PHE A 101 3.47 -2.07 8.78
CA PHE A 101 3.78 -0.71 8.35
C PHE A 101 2.51 0.01 7.83
N LEU A 102 1.80 -0.59 6.87
CA LEU A 102 0.61 -0.02 6.26
C LEU A 102 -0.56 0.18 7.23
N THR A 103 -0.64 -0.64 8.29
CA THR A 103 -1.63 -0.45 9.37
C THR A 103 -1.22 0.64 10.34
N VAL A 104 0.07 0.78 10.67
CA VAL A 104 0.54 1.75 11.68
C VAL A 104 0.54 3.18 11.14
N VAL A 105 0.91 3.40 9.88
CA VAL A 105 0.99 4.76 9.33
C VAL A 105 -0.29 5.58 9.50
N PRO A 106 -1.49 5.12 9.08
CA PRO A 106 -2.73 5.90 9.29
C PRO A 106 -3.10 6.11 10.76
N VAL A 107 -2.57 5.32 11.70
CA VAL A 107 -2.81 5.51 13.14
C VAL A 107 -1.94 6.64 13.71
N VAL A 108 -0.76 6.85 13.13
CA VAL A 108 0.21 7.87 13.58
C VAL A 108 0.06 9.19 12.83
N LEU A 109 -0.50 9.15 11.61
CA LEU A 109 -0.74 10.31 10.75
C LEU A 109 -1.78 11.26 11.32
#